data_AF-A0A3L8DGU4-F1
#
_entry.id   AF-A0A3L8DGU4-F1
#
_cell.length_a   1.000
_cell.length_b   1.000
_cell.length_c   1.000
_cell.angle_alpha   90.00
_cell.angle_beta   90.00
_cell.angle_gamma   90.00
#
_symmetry.space_group_name_H-M   'P 1'
#
loop_
_entity.id
_entity.type
_entity.pdbx_description
1 polymer ?
#
loop_
_entity_poly.entity_id
_entity_poly.type
_entity_poly.pdbx_seq_one_letter_code
_entity_poly.pdbx_strand_id
1 'polypeptide(L)'
;MVLADLEEEMGKVRWGGVRLGRERVYSLSYADDVVLMSEDKEGMKSIMVRLEKYLEEKKLELNSDKTMVVRFRKGRGRMDKRIWRWKGKKTEEVKAIKYLGYVFQRNGNQDAHVRDRVRRATAVMGQIWSIGKRRFGKDMGRKLWLFDKLVWTVLAYRVEIWGWEEREEMKKLEERYLRWCLGVDGKRPSYLIREELQREKLRGRAAKRAWGFEKRLKEGRGGVLTRRCWEEVKERAKRRKVEEGWEEERKRHFEGKGWKIEEMEKKREEGRFWYGVIEKMNKEKQTEERWKRIRESRYNNWYKEVKGRGLPGYLKKGWGKVDGEE
;
A
#
# COMPACT_ATOMS: atom_id res chain seq x y z
N MET A 1 -2.34 -27.58 15.27
CA MET A 1 -1.70 -26.25 15.38
C MET A 1 -1.72 -25.86 16.85
N VAL A 2 -0.59 -25.57 17.48
CA VAL A 2 -0.50 -25.41 18.95
C VAL A 2 -1.37 -24.26 19.49
N LEU A 3 -1.68 -23.27 18.64
CA LEU A 3 -2.50 -22.10 18.95
C LEU A 3 -3.88 -22.11 18.27
N ALA A 4 -4.39 -23.27 17.82
CA ALA A 4 -5.65 -23.33 17.07
C ALA A 4 -6.89 -22.88 17.88
N ASP A 5 -6.87 -23.14 19.18
CA ASP A 5 -7.91 -22.80 20.15
C ASP A 5 -7.74 -21.40 20.75
N LEU A 6 -6.68 -20.67 20.37
CA LEU A 6 -6.39 -19.36 20.94
C LEU A 6 -7.51 -18.34 20.70
N GLU A 7 -8.08 -18.31 19.49
CA GLU A 7 -9.15 -17.36 19.16
C GLU A 7 -10.41 -17.63 19.98
N GLU A 8 -10.74 -18.91 20.20
CA GLU A 8 -11.85 -19.33 21.06
C GLU A 8 -11.59 -18.97 22.53
N GLU A 9 -10.38 -19.24 23.03
CA GLU A 9 -10.00 -18.91 24.41
C GLU A 9 -9.98 -17.41 24.69
N MET A 10 -9.54 -16.60 23.73
CA MET A 10 -9.62 -15.14 23.82
C MET A 10 -11.06 -14.65 23.68
N GLY A 11 -11.91 -15.37 22.94
CA GLY A 11 -13.34 -15.07 22.78
C GLY A 11 -14.18 -15.24 24.04
N LYS A 12 -13.70 -16.03 25.01
CA LYS A 12 -14.37 -16.23 26.32
C LYS A 12 -14.28 -15.01 27.25
N VAL A 13 -13.50 -13.99 26.88
CA VAL A 13 -13.34 -12.78 27.69
C VAL A 13 -14.57 -11.87 27.58
N ARG A 14 -15.14 -11.46 28.72
CA ARG A 14 -16.31 -10.56 28.75
C ARG A 14 -16.00 -9.14 28.24
N TRP A 15 -14.77 -8.66 28.44
CA TRP A 15 -14.33 -7.27 28.14
C TRP A 15 -13.05 -7.23 27.29
N GLY A 16 -13.01 -6.32 26.32
CA GLY A 16 -11.89 -6.13 25.40
C GLY A 16 -12.24 -6.42 23.94
N GLY A 17 -11.23 -6.57 23.10
CA GLY A 17 -11.40 -6.79 21.66
C GLY A 17 -11.73 -5.50 20.91
N VAL A 18 -11.74 -5.60 19.59
CA VAL A 18 -12.16 -4.54 18.69
C VAL A 18 -13.50 -4.90 18.08
N ARG A 19 -14.47 -3.97 18.13
CA ARG A 19 -15.79 -4.20 17.58
C ARG A 19 -15.76 -4.17 16.05
N LEU A 20 -16.25 -5.23 15.44
CA LEU A 20 -16.43 -5.37 14.01
C LEU A 20 -17.87 -5.78 13.73
N GLY A 21 -18.73 -4.82 13.37
CA GLY A 21 -20.17 -5.01 13.27
C GLY A 21 -20.81 -5.44 14.60
N ARG A 22 -21.33 -6.68 14.62
CA ARG A 22 -21.95 -7.31 15.80
C ARG A 22 -21.00 -8.18 16.62
N GLU A 23 -19.80 -8.46 16.09
CA GLU A 23 -18.82 -9.33 16.73
C GLU A 23 -17.64 -8.53 17.29
N ARG A 24 -16.83 -9.18 18.13
CA ARG A 24 -15.58 -8.64 18.66
C ARG A 24 -14.42 -9.52 18.20
N VAL A 25 -13.36 -8.89 17.70
CA VAL A 25 -12.11 -9.55 17.33
C VAL A 25 -11.09 -9.27 18.42
N TYR A 26 -10.55 -10.33 19.04
CA TYR A 26 -9.63 -10.22 20.18
C TYR A 26 -8.17 -10.43 19.78
N SER A 27 -7.93 -11.36 18.86
CA SER A 27 -6.58 -11.71 18.43
C SER A 27 -6.51 -12.00 16.93
N LEU A 28 -5.32 -11.85 16.36
CA LEU A 28 -4.95 -12.36 15.05
C LEU A 28 -3.68 -13.19 15.21
N SER A 29 -3.68 -14.41 14.72
CA SER A 29 -2.50 -15.29 14.77
C SER A 29 -2.03 -15.63 13.36
N TYR A 30 -0.71 -15.63 13.17
CA TYR A 30 -0.06 -16.11 11.97
C TYR A 30 1.23 -16.83 12.35
N ALA A 31 1.23 -18.15 12.21
CA ALA A 31 2.30 -19.01 12.72
C ALA A 31 2.59 -18.74 14.21
N ASP A 32 3.77 -18.19 14.52
CA ASP A 32 4.23 -17.81 15.86
C ASP A 32 3.89 -16.35 16.24
N ASP A 33 3.57 -15.51 15.27
CA ASP A 33 3.19 -14.12 15.52
C ASP A 33 1.71 -14.02 15.96
N VAL A 34 1.48 -13.49 17.17
CA VAL A 34 0.14 -13.22 17.72
C VAL A 34 -0.02 -11.73 17.98
N VAL A 35 -1.13 -11.17 17.51
CA VAL A 35 -1.53 -9.78 17.77
C VAL A 35 -2.76 -9.78 18.64
N LEU A 36 -2.69 -9.10 19.79
CA LEU A 36 -3.83 -8.82 20.65
C LEU A 36 -4.34 -7.41 20.38
N MET A 37 -5.67 -7.23 20.38
CA MET A 37 -6.29 -5.94 20.10
C MET A 37 -7.41 -5.63 21.09
N SER A 38 -7.54 -4.36 21.47
CA SER A 38 -8.61 -3.87 22.35
C SER A 38 -8.84 -2.39 22.09
N GLU A 39 -10.09 -1.94 22.23
CA GLU A 39 -10.47 -0.52 22.13
C GLU A 39 -10.02 0.30 23.34
N ASP A 40 -9.96 -0.33 24.52
CA ASP A 40 -9.60 0.29 25.78
C ASP A 40 -8.47 -0.46 26.51
N LYS A 41 -7.93 0.19 27.55
CA LYS A 41 -6.73 -0.26 28.29
C LYS A 41 -7.05 -1.46 29.17
N GLU A 42 -8.20 -1.42 29.81
CA GLU A 42 -8.71 -2.41 30.75
C GLU A 42 -8.98 -3.73 30.03
N GLY A 43 -9.58 -3.66 28.84
CA GLY A 43 -9.74 -4.75 27.90
C GLY A 43 -8.40 -5.33 27.44
N MET A 44 -7.43 -4.50 27.08
CA MET A 44 -6.09 -4.98 26.70
C MET A 44 -5.43 -5.76 27.85
N LYS A 45 -5.46 -5.22 29.07
CA LYS A 45 -4.93 -5.91 30.26
C LYS A 45 -5.63 -7.24 30.50
N SER A 46 -6.94 -7.29 30.36
CA SER A 46 -7.74 -8.50 30.57
C SER A 46 -7.35 -9.61 29.59
N ILE A 47 -7.17 -9.25 28.30
CA ILE A 47 -6.71 -10.19 27.27
C ILE A 47 -5.28 -10.64 27.53
N MET A 48 -4.38 -9.74 27.96
CA MET A 48 -3.00 -10.11 28.29
C MET A 48 -2.93 -11.14 29.41
N VAL A 49 -3.65 -10.94 30.52
CA VAL A 49 -3.69 -11.91 31.64
C VAL A 49 -4.26 -13.25 31.19
N ARG A 50 -5.25 -13.26 30.29
CA ARG A 50 -5.81 -14.50 29.75
C ARG A 50 -4.79 -15.23 28.87
N LEU A 51 -4.08 -14.51 28.00
CA LEU A 51 -3.03 -15.08 27.17
C LEU A 51 -1.88 -15.65 28.02
N GLU A 52 -1.52 -15.00 29.13
CA GLU A 52 -0.51 -15.52 30.08
C GLU A 52 -0.90 -16.90 30.60
N LYS A 53 -2.14 -17.05 31.09
CA LYS A 53 -2.66 -18.34 31.60
C LYS A 53 -2.68 -19.41 30.52
N TYR A 54 -3.18 -19.06 29.33
CA TYR A 54 -3.24 -19.98 28.20
C TYR A 54 -1.85 -20.49 27.79
N LEU A 55 -0.84 -19.59 27.72
CA LEU A 55 0.52 -19.99 27.38
C LEU A 55 1.16 -20.85 28.48
N GLU A 56 0.87 -20.60 29.75
CA GLU A 56 1.31 -21.44 30.86
C GLU A 56 0.74 -22.86 30.80
N GLU A 57 -0.56 -22.99 30.53
CA GLU A 57 -1.23 -24.28 30.33
C GLU A 57 -0.61 -25.07 29.17
N LYS A 58 -0.26 -24.38 28.08
CA LYS A 58 0.39 -24.98 26.90
C LYS A 58 1.91 -25.14 27.05
N LYS A 59 2.50 -24.74 28.20
CA LYS A 59 3.95 -24.74 28.46
C LYS A 59 4.76 -23.97 27.39
N LEU A 60 4.20 -22.87 26.90
CA LEU A 60 4.83 -21.98 25.93
C LEU A 60 5.41 -20.75 26.61
N GLU A 61 6.59 -20.33 26.16
CA GLU A 61 7.23 -19.11 26.63
C GLU A 61 7.15 -18.02 25.56
N LEU A 62 6.76 -16.82 25.99
CA LEU A 62 6.67 -15.65 25.14
C LEU A 62 7.97 -14.85 25.24
N ASN A 63 8.53 -14.51 24.07
CA ASN A 63 9.75 -13.71 23.99
C ASN A 63 9.43 -12.24 24.32
N SER A 64 9.75 -11.83 25.55
CA SER A 64 9.47 -10.49 26.06
C SER A 64 10.12 -9.37 25.26
N ASP A 65 11.25 -9.64 24.59
CA ASP A 65 12.01 -8.63 23.85
C ASP A 65 11.36 -8.31 22.50
N LYS A 66 10.64 -9.29 21.92
CA LYS A 66 9.88 -9.12 20.69
C LYS A 66 8.47 -8.58 20.95
N THR A 67 7.94 -8.73 22.16
CA THR A 67 6.61 -8.27 22.50
C THR A 67 6.59 -6.78 22.75
N MET A 68 5.80 -6.07 21.95
CA MET A 68 5.68 -4.62 22.00
C MET A 68 4.21 -4.23 22.02
N VAL A 69 3.89 -3.12 22.68
CA VAL A 69 2.54 -2.55 22.70
C VAL A 69 2.51 -1.28 21.85
N VAL A 70 1.54 -1.20 20.93
CA VAL A 70 1.25 0.05 20.20
C VAL A 70 -0.13 0.54 20.58
N ARG A 71 -0.19 1.79 21.04
CA ARG A 71 -1.45 2.48 21.32
C ARG A 71 -1.81 3.40 20.17
N PHE A 72 -2.90 3.08 19.47
CA PHE A 72 -3.46 3.97 18.45
C PHE A 72 -4.18 5.16 19.08
N ARG A 73 -3.89 6.38 18.61
CA ARG A 73 -4.57 7.60 19.07
C ARG A 73 -4.55 8.68 17.99
N LYS A 74 -5.64 9.45 17.92
CA LYS A 74 -5.71 10.70 17.15
C LYS A 74 -5.18 11.88 17.97
N GLY A 75 -4.30 12.70 17.38
CA GLY A 75 -3.79 13.95 17.96
C GLY A 75 -2.41 13.88 18.64
N ARG A 76 -1.83 15.06 18.92
CA ARG A 76 -0.45 15.26 19.43
C ARG A 76 -0.35 15.51 20.96
N GLY A 77 -1.43 15.29 21.71
CA GLY A 77 -1.47 15.58 23.16
C GLY A 77 -0.47 14.77 24.00
N ARG A 78 -0.15 15.29 25.20
CA ARG A 78 0.69 14.59 26.19
C ARG A 78 0.12 13.18 26.45
N MET A 79 1.02 12.21 26.53
CA MET A 79 0.69 10.85 26.96
C MET A 79 0.80 10.77 28.47
N ASP A 80 -0.22 10.19 29.08
CA ASP A 80 -0.02 9.49 30.34
C ASP A 80 1.01 8.37 30.12
N LYS A 81 2.01 8.30 31.00
CA LYS A 81 2.94 7.16 31.02
C LYS A 81 2.14 5.93 31.46
N ARG A 82 1.89 5.02 30.53
CA ARG A 82 1.29 3.72 30.84
C ARG A 82 2.42 2.70 30.99
N ILE A 83 2.36 1.94 32.08
CA ILE A 83 3.25 0.81 32.28
C ILE A 83 2.46 -0.43 31.88
N TRP A 84 2.92 -1.07 30.82
CA TRP A 84 2.46 -2.39 30.42
C TRP A 84 3.35 -3.42 31.12
N ARG A 85 2.74 -4.49 31.64
CA ARG A 85 3.47 -5.57 32.28
C ARG A 85 3.02 -6.90 31.69
N TRP A 86 3.98 -7.77 31.43
CA TRP A 86 3.79 -9.16 31.02
C TRP A 86 4.57 -10.05 31.99
N LYS A 87 3.90 -10.95 32.72
CA LYS A 87 4.47 -11.75 33.82
C LYS A 87 5.32 -10.92 34.79
N GLY A 88 4.83 -9.72 35.13
CA GLY A 88 5.53 -8.76 36.00
C GLY A 88 6.68 -7.98 35.34
N LYS A 89 7.21 -8.38 34.18
CA LYS A 89 8.23 -7.64 33.41
C LYS A 89 7.60 -6.48 32.66
N LYS A 90 8.29 -5.33 32.58
CA LYS A 90 7.79 -4.16 31.83
C LYS A 90 7.87 -4.41 30.32
N THR A 91 6.80 -4.10 29.61
CA THR A 91 6.73 -4.16 28.14
C THR A 91 6.83 -2.75 27.55
N GLU A 92 7.56 -2.61 26.45
CA GLU A 92 7.76 -1.32 25.78
C GLU A 92 6.50 -0.86 25.02
N GLU A 93 6.11 0.41 25.20
CA GLU A 93 5.13 1.08 24.34
C GLU A 93 5.86 1.79 23.19
N VAL A 94 5.73 1.26 21.97
CA VAL A 94 6.43 1.76 20.78
C VAL A 94 5.56 2.66 19.92
N LYS A 95 6.18 3.52 19.11
CA LYS A 95 5.46 4.44 18.19
C LYS A 95 5.01 3.76 16.90
N ALA A 96 5.69 2.69 16.51
CA ALA A 96 5.36 1.90 15.34
C ALA A 96 5.80 0.45 15.53
N ILE A 97 5.01 -0.49 15.01
CA ILE A 97 5.31 -1.93 15.04
C ILE A 97 5.18 -2.50 13.64
N LYS A 98 5.99 -3.50 13.33
CA LYS A 98 5.93 -4.22 12.06
C LYS A 98 5.27 -5.57 12.29
N TYR A 99 4.17 -5.85 11.59
CA TYR A 99 3.47 -7.13 11.64
C TYR A 99 3.24 -7.64 10.21
N LEU A 100 3.65 -8.89 9.93
CA LEU A 100 3.61 -9.50 8.61
C LEU A 100 4.09 -8.56 7.49
N GLY A 101 5.22 -7.89 7.72
CA GLY A 101 5.80 -6.99 6.73
C GLY A 101 5.15 -5.61 6.61
N TYR A 102 4.03 -5.34 7.28
CA TYR A 102 3.33 -4.04 7.29
C TYR A 102 3.68 -3.23 8.54
N VAL A 103 3.95 -1.93 8.36
CA VAL A 103 4.30 -1.04 9.49
C VAL A 103 3.07 -0.28 9.96
N PHE A 104 2.64 -0.57 11.18
CA PHE A 104 1.57 0.14 11.87
C PHE A 104 2.15 1.28 12.68
N GLN A 105 1.65 2.49 12.48
CA GLN A 105 2.02 3.66 13.28
C GLN A 105 0.93 4.03 14.26
N ARG A 106 1.33 4.59 15.40
CA ARG A 106 0.44 5.10 16.45
C ARG A 106 -0.66 6.06 15.96
N ASN A 107 -0.39 6.87 14.95
CA ASN A 107 -1.37 7.82 14.40
C ASN A 107 -2.32 7.17 13.35
N GLY A 108 -2.17 5.88 13.05
CA GLY A 108 -2.93 5.17 12.03
C GLY A 108 -2.56 5.53 10.59
N ASN A 109 -1.57 6.41 10.39
CA ASN A 109 -1.11 6.79 9.06
C ASN A 109 -0.19 5.69 8.48
N GLN A 110 -0.16 5.62 7.15
CA GLN A 110 0.54 4.65 6.33
C GLN A 110 1.94 5.13 5.91
N ASP A 111 2.30 6.37 6.22
CA ASP A 111 3.57 7.00 5.83
C ASP A 111 4.83 6.20 6.25
N ALA A 112 4.89 5.62 7.44
CA ALA A 112 6.05 4.77 7.79
C ALA A 112 6.10 3.48 6.97
N HIS A 113 4.94 2.89 6.63
CA HIS A 113 4.92 1.73 5.76
C HIS A 113 5.44 2.09 4.38
N VAL A 114 4.94 3.18 3.79
CA VAL A 114 5.41 3.70 2.50
C VAL A 114 6.92 3.97 2.54
N ARG A 115 7.43 4.62 3.59
CA ARG A 115 8.87 4.88 3.75
C ARG A 115 9.71 3.61 3.85
N ASP A 116 9.27 2.60 4.61
CA ASP A 116 9.96 1.30 4.69
C ASP A 116 9.97 0.60 3.31
N ARG A 117 8.85 0.64 2.57
CA ARG A 117 8.77 0.09 1.21
C ARG A 117 9.71 0.81 0.25
N VAL A 118 9.71 2.15 0.24
CA VAL A 118 10.58 2.97 -0.60
C VAL A 118 12.05 2.72 -0.27
N ARG A 119 12.42 2.63 1.01
CA ARG A 119 13.78 2.28 1.42
C ARG A 119 14.22 0.91 0.89
N ARG A 120 13.39 -0.13 1.07
CA ARG A 120 13.70 -1.49 0.59
C ARG A 120 13.80 -1.53 -0.94
N ALA A 121 12.85 -0.90 -1.62
CA ALA A 121 12.85 -0.78 -3.06
C ALA A 121 14.08 -0.02 -3.59
N THR A 122 14.55 1.00 -2.88
CA THR A 122 15.77 1.75 -3.24
C THR A 122 17.01 0.86 -3.19
N ALA A 123 17.14 0.01 -2.16
CA ALA A 123 18.25 -0.95 -2.07
C ALA A 123 18.23 -1.94 -3.24
N VAL A 124 17.06 -2.54 -3.53
CA VAL A 124 16.87 -3.47 -4.65
C VAL A 124 17.13 -2.78 -5.99
N MET A 125 16.64 -1.55 -6.16
CA MET A 125 16.87 -0.73 -7.36
C MET A 125 18.36 -0.47 -7.60
N GLY A 126 19.15 -0.23 -6.55
CA GLY A 126 20.60 -0.07 -6.67
C GLY A 126 21.31 -1.33 -7.19
N GLN A 127 20.92 -2.51 -6.70
CA GLN A 127 21.43 -3.80 -7.18
C GLN A 127 21.05 -4.04 -8.64
N ILE A 128 19.78 -3.80 -8.99
CA ILE A 128 19.26 -3.96 -10.36
C ILE A 128 19.95 -3.01 -11.31
N TRP A 129 20.23 -1.77 -10.89
CA TRP A 129 20.95 -0.81 -11.71
C TRP A 129 22.35 -1.34 -12.08
N SER A 130 23.08 -1.90 -11.12
CA SER A 130 24.38 -2.53 -11.37
C SER A 130 24.28 -3.70 -12.35
N ILE A 131 23.28 -4.57 -12.19
CA ILE A 131 23.03 -5.69 -13.10
C ILE A 131 22.66 -5.18 -14.50
N GLY A 132 21.75 -4.21 -14.57
CA GLY A 132 21.24 -3.65 -15.82
C GLY A 132 22.30 -2.90 -16.61
N LYS A 133 23.22 -2.22 -15.93
CA LYS A 133 24.37 -1.58 -16.58
C LYS A 133 25.33 -2.61 -17.17
N ARG A 134 25.61 -3.70 -16.45
CA ARG A 134 26.55 -4.75 -16.89
C ARG A 134 25.98 -5.66 -17.97
N ARG A 135 24.73 -6.09 -17.85
CA ARG A 135 24.12 -7.11 -18.73
C ARG A 135 23.26 -6.54 -19.86
N PHE A 136 22.58 -5.41 -19.62
CA PHE A 136 21.54 -4.91 -20.52
C PHE A 136 21.91 -3.57 -21.18
N GLY A 137 23.16 -3.09 -21.08
CA GLY A 137 23.72 -2.01 -21.91
C GLY A 137 22.73 -0.89 -22.27
N LYS A 138 22.34 -0.81 -23.55
CA LYS A 138 21.36 0.16 -24.11
C LYS A 138 19.92 -0.40 -24.22
N ASP A 139 19.68 -1.64 -23.82
CA ASP A 139 18.37 -2.30 -23.84
C ASP A 139 17.47 -1.71 -22.75
N MET A 140 16.67 -0.72 -23.16
CA MET A 140 15.73 -0.04 -22.29
C MET A 140 14.56 -0.93 -21.87
N GLY A 141 14.10 -1.81 -22.76
CA GLY A 141 12.98 -2.71 -22.50
C GLY A 141 13.27 -3.60 -21.31
N ARG A 142 14.43 -4.28 -21.31
CA ARG A 142 14.84 -5.16 -20.21
C ARG A 142 15.11 -4.42 -18.91
N LYS A 143 15.68 -3.21 -18.96
CA LYS A 143 15.85 -2.38 -17.74
C LYS A 143 14.51 -2.01 -17.12
N LEU A 144 13.53 -1.59 -17.92
CA LEU A 144 12.20 -1.28 -17.42
C LEU A 144 11.46 -2.53 -16.93
N TRP A 145 11.66 -3.66 -17.58
CA TRP A 145 11.12 -4.95 -17.16
C TRP A 145 11.65 -5.37 -15.79
N LEU A 146 12.96 -5.25 -15.54
CA LEU A 146 13.54 -5.54 -14.22
C LEU A 146 12.94 -4.69 -13.12
N PHE A 147 12.74 -3.40 -13.39
CA PHE A 147 12.06 -2.51 -12.45
C PHE A 147 10.65 -2.99 -12.13
N ASP A 148 9.88 -3.34 -13.16
CA ASP A 148 8.50 -3.81 -13.00
C ASP A 148 8.39 -5.14 -12.27
N LYS A 149 9.37 -6.03 -12.42
CA LYS A 149 9.34 -7.35 -11.79
C LYS A 149 9.93 -7.37 -10.38
N LEU A 150 10.92 -6.53 -10.09
CA LEU A 150 11.68 -6.62 -8.84
C LEU A 150 11.52 -5.39 -7.94
N VAL A 151 11.50 -4.18 -8.49
CA VAL A 151 11.35 -2.96 -7.68
C VAL A 151 9.88 -2.71 -7.37
N TRP A 152 9.02 -2.79 -8.38
CA TRP A 152 7.59 -2.59 -8.22
C TRP A 152 6.97 -3.64 -7.30
N THR A 153 7.41 -4.89 -7.30
CA THR A 153 6.87 -5.92 -6.41
C THR A 153 7.14 -5.62 -4.93
N VAL A 154 8.31 -5.08 -4.61
CA VAL A 154 8.65 -4.60 -3.26
C VAL A 154 7.81 -3.38 -2.88
N LEU A 155 7.68 -2.41 -3.80
CA LEU A 155 6.88 -1.19 -3.60
C LEU A 155 5.39 -1.49 -3.43
N ALA A 156 4.86 -2.41 -4.22
CA ALA A 156 3.43 -2.72 -4.30
C ALA A 156 2.97 -3.66 -3.17
N TYR A 157 3.83 -3.95 -2.20
CA TYR A 157 3.47 -4.80 -1.07
C TYR A 157 2.40 -4.12 -0.20
N ARG A 158 1.24 -4.78 -0.10
CA ARG A 158 0.03 -4.29 0.61
C ARG A 158 -0.55 -3.00 0.03
N VAL A 159 -0.23 -2.67 -1.23
CA VAL A 159 -0.71 -1.45 -1.90
C VAL A 159 -2.23 -1.41 -2.04
N GLU A 160 -2.89 -2.54 -1.86
CA GLU A 160 -4.35 -2.64 -1.80
C GLU A 160 -4.97 -1.79 -0.68
N ILE A 161 -4.20 -1.54 0.38
CA ILE A 161 -4.63 -0.79 1.59
C ILE A 161 -4.28 0.70 1.50
N TRP A 162 -3.38 1.11 0.62
CA TRP A 162 -2.84 2.49 0.63
C TRP A 162 -2.60 3.10 -0.76
N GLY A 163 -2.94 2.36 -1.82
CA GLY A 163 -2.61 2.66 -3.21
C GLY A 163 -3.57 3.61 -3.93
N TRP A 164 -4.50 4.24 -3.22
CA TRP A 164 -5.47 5.17 -3.82
C TRP A 164 -4.87 6.57 -4.04
N GLU A 165 -3.97 6.99 -3.16
CA GLU A 165 -3.30 8.30 -3.22
C GLU A 165 -1.93 8.23 -3.91
N GLU A 166 -1.50 9.35 -4.53
CA GLU A 166 -0.15 9.47 -5.06
C GLU A 166 0.83 9.70 -3.92
N ARG A 167 1.78 8.76 -3.72
CA ARG A 167 2.85 8.94 -2.74
C ARG A 167 4.08 9.54 -3.43
N GLU A 168 4.43 10.77 -3.06
CA GLU A 168 5.52 11.52 -3.69
C GLU A 168 6.88 10.79 -3.59
N GLU A 169 7.13 10.08 -2.49
CA GLU A 169 8.35 9.28 -2.31
C GLU A 169 8.49 8.16 -3.35
N MET A 170 7.38 7.47 -3.67
CA MET A 170 7.38 6.43 -4.70
C MET A 170 7.59 7.02 -6.09
N LYS A 171 6.95 8.15 -6.37
CA LYS A 171 7.11 8.88 -7.63
C LYS A 171 8.56 9.31 -7.83
N LYS A 172 9.19 9.87 -6.79
CA LYS A 172 10.62 10.25 -6.81
C LYS A 172 11.54 9.06 -7.08
N LEU A 173 11.27 7.89 -6.48
CA LEU A 173 12.05 6.68 -6.73
C LEU A 173 11.92 6.21 -8.18
N GLU A 174 10.71 6.13 -8.72
CA GLU A 174 10.49 5.78 -10.12
C GLU A 174 11.20 6.78 -11.05
N GLU A 175 10.99 8.07 -10.85
CA GLU A 175 11.61 9.11 -11.68
C GLU A 175 13.14 9.05 -11.63
N ARG A 176 13.73 8.76 -10.47
CA ARG A 176 15.17 8.54 -10.34
C ARG A 176 15.63 7.37 -11.20
N TYR A 177 14.89 6.26 -11.19
CA TYR A 177 15.22 5.09 -12.03
C TYR A 177 15.11 5.41 -13.51
N LEU A 178 14.01 6.06 -13.94
CA LEU A 178 13.81 6.44 -15.35
C LEU A 178 14.91 7.39 -15.84
N ARG A 179 15.36 8.32 -14.98
CA ARG A 179 16.50 9.21 -15.28
C ARG A 179 17.79 8.45 -15.49
N TRP A 180 18.11 7.51 -14.59
CA TRP A 180 19.29 6.66 -14.73
C TRP A 180 19.26 5.87 -16.03
N CYS A 181 18.13 5.27 -16.35
CA CYS A 181 17.94 4.51 -17.57
C CYS A 181 18.23 5.33 -18.84
N LEU A 182 17.75 6.58 -18.90
CA LEU A 182 18.00 7.48 -20.02
C LEU A 182 19.36 8.17 -19.98
N GLY A 183 20.11 8.07 -18.88
CA GLY A 183 21.40 8.77 -18.70
C GLY A 183 21.25 10.28 -18.63
N VAL A 184 20.12 10.78 -18.09
CA VAL A 184 19.81 12.21 -18.04
C VAL A 184 20.09 12.80 -16.66
N ASP A 185 20.43 14.08 -16.63
CA ASP A 185 20.66 14.81 -15.38
C ASP A 185 19.39 14.93 -14.51
N GLY A 186 19.60 15.26 -13.24
CA GLY A 186 18.53 15.44 -12.26
C GLY A 186 17.65 16.67 -12.49
N LYS A 187 18.09 17.65 -13.29
CA LYS A 187 17.37 18.89 -13.54
C LYS A 187 16.31 18.73 -14.63
N ARG A 188 16.39 17.67 -15.46
CA ARG A 188 15.40 17.43 -16.51
C ARG A 188 14.00 17.23 -15.94
N PRO A 189 13.00 17.94 -16.48
CA PRO A 189 11.62 17.79 -16.05
C PRO A 189 11.09 16.36 -16.22
N SER A 190 10.45 15.83 -15.17
CA SER A 190 9.95 14.45 -15.13
C SER A 190 8.89 14.15 -16.19
N TYR A 191 8.14 15.16 -16.65
CA TYR A 191 7.12 14.98 -17.69
C TYR A 191 7.74 14.60 -19.05
N LEU A 192 8.93 15.13 -19.38
CA LEU A 192 9.67 14.78 -20.60
C LEU A 192 10.14 13.33 -20.54
N ILE A 193 10.75 12.94 -19.43
CA ILE A 193 11.27 11.57 -19.21
C ILE A 193 10.15 10.53 -19.33
N ARG A 194 8.98 10.81 -18.76
CA ARG A 194 7.81 9.92 -18.85
C ARG A 194 7.26 9.86 -20.27
N GLU A 195 7.24 10.97 -20.99
CA GLU A 195 6.82 10.99 -22.39
C GLU A 195 7.79 10.22 -23.31
N GLU A 196 9.10 10.38 -23.12
CA GLU A 196 10.11 9.62 -23.86
C GLU A 196 9.94 8.10 -23.69
N LEU A 197 9.72 7.66 -22.45
CA LEU A 197 9.58 6.23 -22.12
C LEU A 197 8.14 5.71 -22.24
N GLN A 198 7.19 6.56 -22.63
CA GLN A 198 5.74 6.26 -22.66
C GLN A 198 5.26 5.60 -21.34
N ARG A 199 5.77 6.09 -20.21
CA ARG A 199 5.53 5.55 -18.87
C ARG A 199 4.42 6.28 -18.14
N GLU A 200 3.42 5.52 -17.72
CA GLU A 200 2.36 5.98 -16.83
C GLU A 200 2.85 6.09 -15.38
N LYS A 201 2.14 6.89 -14.57
CA LYS A 201 2.41 7.00 -13.13
C LYS A 201 2.09 5.70 -12.40
N LEU A 202 2.94 5.30 -11.44
CA LEU A 202 2.72 4.11 -10.60
C LEU A 202 1.38 4.11 -9.85
N ARG A 203 0.82 5.29 -9.55
CA ARG A 203 -0.50 5.41 -8.90
C ARG A 203 -1.60 4.67 -9.67
N GLY A 204 -1.55 4.67 -11.01
CA GLY A 204 -2.53 3.93 -11.82
C GLY A 204 -2.49 2.42 -11.55
N ARG A 205 -1.29 1.85 -11.51
CA ARG A 205 -1.07 0.44 -11.17
C ARG A 205 -1.42 0.11 -9.72
N ALA A 206 -1.09 1.01 -8.79
CA ALA A 206 -1.43 0.89 -7.37
C ALA A 206 -2.95 0.81 -7.17
N ALA A 207 -3.68 1.76 -7.75
CA ALA A 207 -5.13 1.84 -7.63
C ALA A 207 -5.84 0.70 -8.37
N LYS A 208 -5.28 0.19 -9.48
CA LYS A 208 -5.77 -1.04 -10.13
C LYS A 208 -5.69 -2.26 -9.21
N ARG A 209 -4.60 -2.41 -8.45
CA ARG A 209 -4.48 -3.49 -7.45
C ARG A 209 -5.48 -3.32 -6.30
N ALA A 210 -5.63 -2.11 -5.78
CA ALA A 210 -6.60 -1.81 -4.73
C ALA A 210 -8.04 -2.10 -5.19
N TRP A 211 -8.38 -1.70 -6.42
CA TRP A 211 -9.66 -2.05 -7.04
C TRP A 211 -9.87 -3.57 -7.17
N GLY A 212 -8.87 -4.28 -7.68
CA GLY A 212 -8.91 -5.73 -7.82
C GLY A 212 -9.11 -6.43 -6.48
N PHE A 213 -8.51 -5.92 -5.41
CA PHE A 213 -8.70 -6.41 -4.05
C PHE A 213 -10.14 -6.23 -3.56
N GLU A 214 -10.73 -5.03 -3.72
CA GLU A 214 -12.14 -4.82 -3.39
C GLU A 214 -13.06 -5.76 -4.18
N LYS A 215 -12.78 -5.97 -5.47
CA LYS A 215 -13.58 -6.86 -6.32
C LYS A 215 -13.55 -8.29 -5.76
N ARG A 216 -12.36 -8.79 -5.40
CA ARG A 216 -12.22 -10.12 -4.77
C ARG A 216 -12.96 -10.22 -3.43
N LEU A 217 -12.94 -9.17 -2.61
CA LEU A 217 -13.67 -9.17 -1.33
C LEU A 217 -15.18 -9.25 -1.54
N LYS A 218 -15.72 -8.50 -2.50
CA LYS A 218 -17.15 -8.51 -2.84
C LYS A 218 -17.61 -9.87 -3.39
N GLU A 219 -16.80 -10.50 -4.23
CA GLU A 219 -17.12 -11.78 -4.89
C GLU A 219 -16.95 -13.01 -3.99
N GLY A 220 -16.73 -12.85 -2.70
CA GLY A 220 -16.59 -14.03 -1.85
C GLY A 220 -15.16 -14.58 -1.72
N ARG A 221 -14.21 -14.07 -2.52
CA ARG A 221 -12.89 -14.72 -2.75
C ARG A 221 -11.78 -14.31 -1.77
N GLY A 222 -12.08 -13.44 -0.81
CA GLY A 222 -11.15 -13.03 0.25
C GLY A 222 -11.55 -13.57 1.63
N GLY A 223 -10.64 -13.44 2.59
CA GLY A 223 -10.85 -13.89 3.97
C GLY A 223 -12.07 -13.25 4.63
N VAL A 224 -12.79 -14.03 5.43
CA VAL A 224 -14.06 -13.63 6.07
C VAL A 224 -13.87 -12.37 6.92
N LEU A 225 -12.84 -12.34 7.77
CA LEU A 225 -12.51 -11.15 8.58
C LEU A 225 -12.20 -9.93 7.72
N THR A 226 -11.46 -10.10 6.63
CA THR A 226 -11.11 -9.00 5.72
C THR A 226 -12.35 -8.42 5.03
N ARG A 227 -13.28 -9.27 4.61
CA ARG A 227 -14.56 -8.82 4.01
C ARG A 227 -15.38 -8.03 5.03
N ARG A 228 -15.52 -8.54 6.25
CA ARG A 228 -16.23 -7.86 7.33
C ARG A 228 -15.62 -6.50 7.67
N CYS A 229 -14.28 -6.41 7.72
CA CYS A 229 -13.57 -5.14 7.88
C CYS A 229 -13.91 -4.14 6.76
N TRP A 230 -13.95 -4.62 5.51
CA TRP A 230 -14.28 -3.78 4.37
C TRP A 230 -15.75 -3.31 4.39
N GLU A 231 -16.69 -4.18 4.75
CA GLU A 231 -18.11 -3.84 4.92
C GLU A 231 -18.31 -2.80 6.03
N GLU A 232 -17.65 -2.99 7.19
CA GLU A 232 -17.71 -2.04 8.30
C GLU A 232 -17.17 -0.66 7.90
N VAL A 233 -16.07 -0.60 7.15
CA VAL A 233 -15.50 0.67 6.64
C VAL A 233 -16.51 1.39 5.74
N LYS A 234 -17.17 0.66 4.83
CA LYS A 234 -18.21 1.24 3.96
C LYS A 234 -19.42 1.76 4.74
N GLU A 235 -19.89 0.99 5.72
CA GLU A 235 -21.03 1.38 6.55
C GLU A 235 -20.71 2.61 7.41
N ARG A 236 -19.49 2.71 7.95
CA ARG A 236 -19.04 3.90 8.69
C ARG A 236 -18.98 5.14 7.80
N ALA A 237 -18.54 4.99 6.56
CA ALA A 237 -18.49 6.07 5.58
C ALA A 237 -19.90 6.59 5.24
N LYS A 238 -20.87 5.70 4.98
CA LYS A 238 -22.27 6.08 4.74
C LYS A 238 -22.88 6.86 5.91
N ARG A 239 -22.52 6.49 7.15
CA ARG A 239 -23.01 7.14 8.37
C ARG A 239 -22.38 8.52 8.66
N ARG A 240 -21.50 9.03 7.78
CA ARG A 240 -20.76 10.32 7.91
C ARG A 240 -20.00 10.50 9.23
N LYS A 241 -19.81 9.45 10.03
CA LYS A 241 -19.19 9.54 11.38
C LYS A 241 -17.66 9.49 11.35
N VAL A 242 -17.05 8.91 10.32
CA VAL A 242 -15.59 8.86 10.13
C VAL A 242 -15.27 8.80 8.62
N GLU A 243 -15.03 9.94 7.99
CA GLU A 243 -14.44 10.01 6.64
C GLU A 243 -12.94 10.31 6.77
N GLU A 244 -12.12 9.35 7.23
CA GLU A 244 -10.66 9.56 7.29
C GLU A 244 -9.90 8.29 6.88
N GLY A 245 -8.78 8.49 6.17
CA GLY A 245 -7.85 7.42 5.79
C GLY A 245 -8.24 6.74 4.47
N TRP A 246 -8.40 5.42 4.50
CA TRP A 246 -8.55 4.61 3.28
C TRP A 246 -9.73 5.03 2.38
N GLU A 247 -10.91 5.24 2.97
CA GLU A 247 -12.12 5.60 2.20
C GLU A 247 -12.04 7.02 1.66
N GLU A 248 -11.44 7.94 2.41
CA GLU A 248 -11.23 9.32 1.97
C GLU A 248 -10.26 9.39 0.78
N GLU A 249 -9.14 8.65 0.85
CA GLU A 249 -8.21 8.52 -0.28
C GLU A 249 -8.88 7.90 -1.51
N ARG A 250 -9.70 6.86 -1.29
CA ARG A 250 -10.50 6.21 -2.33
C ARG A 250 -11.48 7.21 -2.97
N LYS A 251 -12.22 7.98 -2.18
CA LYS A 251 -13.14 9.03 -2.64
C LYS A 251 -12.44 10.11 -3.44
N ARG A 252 -11.37 10.70 -2.91
CA ARG A 252 -10.53 11.67 -3.63
C ARG A 252 -9.99 11.11 -4.95
N HIS A 253 -9.67 9.81 -5.00
CA HIS A 253 -9.19 9.15 -6.22
C HIS A 253 -10.25 9.11 -7.34
N PHE A 254 -11.51 8.83 -7.03
CA PHE A 254 -12.59 8.77 -8.02
C PHE A 254 -13.15 10.16 -8.33
N GLU A 255 -13.40 10.98 -7.31
CA GLU A 255 -13.93 12.33 -7.47
C GLU A 255 -12.97 13.22 -8.24
N GLY A 256 -11.66 13.13 -7.98
CA GLY A 256 -10.62 13.83 -8.76
C GLY A 256 -10.58 13.41 -10.23
N LYS A 257 -11.29 12.36 -10.63
CA LYS A 257 -11.42 11.89 -12.01
C LYS A 257 -12.76 12.23 -12.65
N GLY A 258 -13.66 12.89 -11.90
CA GLY A 258 -15.01 13.25 -12.34
C GLY A 258 -16.04 12.13 -12.12
N TRP A 259 -15.73 11.15 -11.27
CA TRP A 259 -16.66 10.06 -10.94
C TRP A 259 -17.14 10.19 -9.51
N LYS A 260 -18.45 10.38 -9.32
CA LYS A 260 -19.05 10.22 -7.99
C LYS A 260 -18.97 8.76 -7.58
N ILE A 261 -18.63 8.49 -6.32
CA ILE A 261 -18.55 7.11 -5.80
C ILE A 261 -19.88 6.37 -6.05
N GLU A 262 -21.01 7.01 -5.77
CA GLU A 262 -22.34 6.40 -5.87
C GLU A 262 -22.68 5.92 -7.29
N GLU A 263 -22.40 6.75 -8.29
CA GLU A 263 -22.61 6.39 -9.71
C GLU A 263 -21.68 5.26 -10.14
N MET A 264 -20.44 5.26 -9.64
CA MET A 264 -19.47 4.19 -9.90
C MET A 264 -19.90 2.88 -9.25
N GLU A 265 -20.37 2.90 -8.00
CA GLU A 265 -20.84 1.70 -7.30
C GLU A 265 -22.10 1.12 -7.95
N LYS A 266 -23.03 1.96 -8.40
CA LYS A 266 -24.20 1.55 -9.19
C LYS A 266 -23.80 0.86 -10.50
N LYS A 267 -22.95 1.50 -11.31
CA LYS A 267 -22.46 0.90 -12.57
C LYS A 267 -21.65 -0.38 -12.34
N ARG A 268 -20.99 -0.50 -11.18
CA ARG A 268 -20.27 -1.71 -10.77
C ARG A 268 -21.23 -2.85 -10.41
N GLU A 269 -22.36 -2.54 -9.77
CA GLU A 269 -23.42 -3.52 -9.48
C GLU A 269 -24.12 -4.00 -10.73
N GLU A 270 -24.35 -3.11 -11.69
CA GLU A 270 -24.89 -3.45 -13.01
C GLU A 270 -23.89 -4.24 -13.90
N GLY A 271 -22.67 -4.52 -13.42
CA GLY A 271 -21.62 -5.19 -14.20
C GLY A 271 -21.05 -4.36 -15.36
N ARG A 272 -21.48 -3.10 -15.49
CA ARG A 272 -21.12 -2.18 -16.58
C ARG A 272 -19.85 -1.38 -16.32
N PHE A 273 -19.25 -1.52 -15.12
CA PHE A 273 -18.07 -0.76 -14.74
C PHE A 273 -16.80 -1.60 -14.67
N TRP A 274 -15.86 -1.28 -15.58
CA TRP A 274 -14.54 -1.87 -15.63
C TRP A 274 -13.48 -0.84 -15.30
N TYR A 275 -12.57 -1.15 -14.37
CA TYR A 275 -11.48 -0.25 -14.00
C TYR A 275 -10.57 0.11 -15.18
N GLY A 276 -10.56 -0.71 -16.24
CA GLY A 276 -9.87 -0.40 -17.50
C GLY A 276 -10.34 0.90 -18.15
N VAL A 277 -11.61 1.30 -17.97
CA VAL A 277 -12.13 2.59 -18.44
C VAL A 277 -11.44 3.74 -17.71
N ILE A 278 -11.35 3.66 -16.38
CA ILE A 278 -10.63 4.65 -15.58
C ILE A 278 -9.14 4.66 -15.94
N GLU A 279 -8.53 3.49 -16.12
CA GLU A 279 -7.12 3.36 -16.51
C GLU A 279 -6.85 4.07 -17.85
N LYS A 280 -7.69 3.83 -18.86
CA LYS A 280 -7.60 4.49 -20.17
C LYS A 280 -7.80 6.01 -20.06
N MET A 281 -8.84 6.46 -19.38
CA MET A 281 -9.08 7.89 -19.13
C MET A 281 -7.91 8.55 -18.39
N ASN A 282 -7.30 7.87 -17.41
CA ASN A 282 -6.14 8.41 -16.71
C ASN A 282 -4.92 8.52 -17.62
N LYS A 283 -4.71 7.51 -18.48
CA LYS A 283 -3.62 7.50 -19.43
C LYS A 283 -3.75 8.65 -20.42
N GLU A 284 -4.96 8.88 -20.94
CA GLU A 284 -5.29 10.00 -21.83
C GLU A 284 -5.05 11.33 -21.13
N LYS A 285 -5.67 11.56 -19.96
CA LYS A 285 -5.45 12.78 -19.16
C LYS A 285 -3.98 13.03 -18.82
N GLN A 286 -3.24 12.00 -18.38
CA GLN A 286 -1.81 12.13 -18.10
C GLN A 286 -1.01 12.47 -19.36
N THR A 287 -1.42 11.97 -20.52
CA THR A 287 -0.77 12.28 -21.80
C THR A 287 -1.08 13.72 -22.20
N GLU A 288 -2.33 14.15 -22.12
CA GLU A 288 -2.73 15.53 -22.38
C GLU A 288 -2.03 16.53 -21.46
N GLU A 289 -1.97 16.27 -20.15
CA GLU A 289 -1.25 17.09 -19.19
C GLU A 289 0.24 17.19 -19.52
N ARG A 290 0.88 16.07 -19.90
CA ARG A 290 2.29 16.06 -20.34
C ARG A 290 2.47 16.90 -21.60
N TRP A 291 1.63 16.72 -22.61
CA TRP A 291 1.69 17.46 -23.86
C TRP A 291 1.35 18.94 -23.71
N LYS A 292 0.45 19.30 -22.80
CA LYS A 292 0.20 20.69 -22.41
C LYS A 292 1.46 21.31 -21.81
N ARG A 293 2.08 20.64 -20.83
CA ARG A 293 3.35 21.08 -20.23
C ARG A 293 4.48 21.18 -21.24
N ILE A 294 4.57 20.24 -22.19
CA ILE A 294 5.58 20.28 -23.27
C ILE A 294 5.37 21.51 -24.16
N ARG A 295 4.13 21.79 -24.57
CA ARG A 295 3.79 22.93 -25.41
C ARG A 295 4.04 24.28 -24.72
N GLU A 296 3.75 24.35 -23.42
CA GLU A 296 3.94 25.55 -22.60
C GLU A 296 5.38 25.69 -22.06
N SER A 297 6.23 24.68 -22.26
CA SER A 297 7.56 24.63 -21.68
C SER A 297 8.51 25.60 -22.37
N ARG A 298 9.18 26.43 -21.57
CA ARG A 298 10.35 27.22 -21.99
C ARG A 298 11.67 26.46 -21.87
N TYR A 299 11.64 25.25 -21.31
CA TYR A 299 12.85 24.47 -21.03
C TYR A 299 13.50 23.90 -22.30
N ASN A 300 12.68 23.43 -23.24
CA ASN A 300 13.16 22.95 -24.53
C ASN A 300 12.11 23.20 -25.60
N ASN A 301 12.24 24.34 -26.29
CA ASN A 301 11.31 24.77 -27.33
C ASN A 301 11.31 23.83 -28.55
N TRP A 302 12.42 23.15 -28.83
CA TRP A 302 12.55 22.24 -29.97
C TRP A 302 11.90 20.87 -29.73
N TYR A 303 11.76 20.47 -28.46
CA TYR A 303 11.19 19.16 -28.13
C TYR A 303 9.76 18.99 -28.65
N LYS A 304 8.98 20.08 -28.72
CA LYS A 304 7.61 20.06 -29.26
C LYS A 304 7.56 19.79 -30.77
N GLU A 305 8.62 20.12 -31.50
CA GLU A 305 8.72 19.99 -32.95
C GLU A 305 9.34 18.63 -33.34
N VAL A 306 10.32 18.18 -32.56
CA VAL A 306 11.04 16.93 -32.83
C VAL A 306 10.28 15.70 -32.31
N LYS A 307 9.52 15.85 -31.21
CA LYS A 307 8.85 14.71 -30.60
C LYS A 307 7.52 14.40 -31.29
N GLY A 308 7.41 13.20 -31.88
CA GLY A 308 6.13 12.59 -32.23
C GLY A 308 5.52 11.77 -31.08
N ARG A 309 4.21 11.49 -31.15
CA ARG A 309 3.51 10.58 -30.21
C ARG A 309 4.11 9.17 -30.28
N GLY A 310 4.25 8.52 -29.13
CA GLY A 310 4.74 7.14 -29.03
C GLY A 310 6.24 7.01 -28.75
N LEU A 311 6.77 5.78 -28.80
CA LEU A 311 8.17 5.49 -28.51
C LEU A 311 9.10 5.99 -29.64
N PRO A 312 10.14 6.78 -29.33
CA PRO A 312 11.15 7.18 -30.31
C PRO A 312 11.88 6.00 -30.96
N GLY A 313 12.27 6.16 -32.22
CA GLY A 313 12.99 5.11 -32.98
C GLY A 313 14.28 4.62 -32.32
N TYR A 314 15.01 5.50 -31.62
CA TYR A 314 16.24 5.13 -30.93
C TYR A 314 16.00 4.22 -29.70
N LEU A 315 14.79 4.26 -29.12
CA LEU A 315 14.38 3.34 -28.04
C LEU A 315 13.78 2.03 -28.60
N LYS A 316 13.26 2.04 -29.83
CA LYS A 316 12.71 0.85 -30.49
C LYS A 316 13.77 -0.22 -30.78
N LYS A 317 15.02 0.17 -31.07
CA LYS A 317 16.14 -0.77 -31.35
C LYS A 317 16.48 -1.71 -30.18
N GLY A 318 16.05 -1.41 -28.96
CA GLY A 318 16.20 -2.27 -27.77
C GLY A 318 14.88 -2.83 -27.23
N TRP A 319 13.78 -2.73 -27.98
CA TRP A 319 12.45 -3.25 -27.61
C TRP A 319 12.09 -4.54 -28.37
N GLY A 320 13.05 -5.13 -29.10
CA GLY A 320 12.85 -6.33 -29.89
C GLY A 320 12.77 -7.61 -29.05
N LYS A 321 11.63 -8.30 -29.18
CA LYS A 321 11.29 -9.66 -28.72
C LYS A 321 11.13 -9.85 -27.20
N VAL A 322 9.98 -9.42 -26.69
CA VAL A 322 9.28 -10.14 -25.60
C VAL A 322 7.91 -10.55 -26.13
N ASP A 323 7.91 -11.22 -27.28
CA ASP A 323 6.78 -12.03 -27.72
C ASP A 323 7.23 -13.48 -27.55
N GLY A 324 6.63 -14.10 -26.55
CA GLY A 324 6.66 -15.52 -26.25
C GLY A 324 5.33 -15.76 -25.58
N GLU A 325 4.29 -15.85 -26.42
CA GLU A 325 3.02 -16.46 -26.05
C GLU A 325 3.31 -17.84 -25.47
N GLU A 326 2.94 -18.05 -24.21
CA GLU A 326 2.38 -19.29 -23.69
C GLU A 326 1.31 -18.93 -22.65
#